data_AF-A0A329VSJ9-F1
#
_entry.id   AF-A0A329VSJ9-F1
#
_cell.length_a   1.000
_cell.length_b   1.000
_cell.length_c   1.000
_cell.angle_alpha   90.00
_cell.angle_beta   90.00
_cell.angle_gamma   90.00
#
_symmetry.space_group_name_H-M   'P 1'
#
loop_
_entity.id
_entity.type
_entity.pdbx_description
1 polymer ?
#
loop_
_entity_poly.entity_id
_entity_poly.type
_entity_poly.pdbx_seq_one_letter_code
_entity_poly.pdbx_strand_id
1 'polypeptide(L)'
;MADFGGSNTPAHLRDLWQTPLEIFTALDIEFGFYLDAAADNENALCAHYLTERDNALTCDWISYEAIYCNPPYSDISPWVIKAAEQSRRQSQPVVMLVPADTSVGWF
;
A
#
# COMPACT_ATOMS: atom_id res chain seq x y z
N MET A 1 -19.84 3.36 3.85
CA MET A 1 -18.73 3.00 2.95
C MET A 1 -19.02 3.67 1.62
N ALA A 2 -18.31 4.76 1.33
CA ALA A 2 -18.53 5.53 0.12
C ALA A 2 -17.81 4.85 -1.04
N ASP A 3 -18.56 4.51 -2.08
CA ASP A 3 -18.04 4.06 -3.36
C ASP A 3 -17.21 5.20 -3.97
N PHE A 4 -15.88 5.02 -4.05
CA PHE A 4 -15.02 6.01 -4.71
C PHE A 4 -15.36 6.05 -6.21
N GLY A 5 -16.13 7.07 -6.60
CA GLY A 5 -16.06 7.66 -7.95
C GLY A 5 -16.75 6.92 -9.09
N GLY A 6 -17.74 6.05 -8.85
CA GLY A 6 -18.51 5.43 -9.95
C GLY A 6 -17.68 4.48 -10.83
N SER A 7 -16.70 3.79 -10.23
CA SER A 7 -15.89 2.80 -10.93
C SER A 7 -16.74 1.61 -11.41
N ASN A 8 -16.53 1.20 -12.66
CA ASN A 8 -17.16 0.02 -13.26
C ASN A 8 -16.45 -1.30 -12.87
N THR A 9 -15.38 -1.22 -12.08
CA THR A 9 -14.63 -2.39 -11.63
C THR A 9 -15.45 -3.20 -10.61
N PRO A 10 -15.57 -4.52 -10.77
CA PRO A 10 -16.23 -5.39 -9.78
C PRO A 10 -15.66 -5.17 -8.38
N ALA A 11 -16.53 -5.09 -7.36
CA ALA A 11 -16.13 -4.74 -5.99
C ALA A 11 -14.97 -5.59 -5.44
N HIS A 12 -14.98 -6.90 -5.70
CA HIS A 12 -13.93 -7.83 -5.25
C HIS A 12 -12.57 -7.64 -5.95
N LEU A 13 -12.52 -6.92 -7.07
CA LEU A 13 -11.29 -6.63 -7.79
C LEU A 13 -10.70 -5.27 -7.42
N ARG A 14 -11.49 -4.37 -6.84
CA ARG A 14 -11.07 -2.98 -6.59
C ARG A 14 -9.91 -2.88 -5.60
N ASP A 15 -9.89 -3.78 -4.63
CA ASP A 15 -8.84 -3.84 -3.60
C ASP A 15 -7.59 -4.60 -4.07
N LEU A 16 -7.60 -5.19 -5.28
CA LEU A 16 -6.49 -5.98 -5.83
C LEU A 16 -5.70 -5.24 -6.93
N TRP A 17 -5.98 -3.95 -7.13
CA TRP A 17 -5.37 -3.17 -8.22
C TRP A 17 -3.87 -3.01 -8.04
N GLN A 18 -3.09 -3.53 -8.99
CA GLN A 18 -1.66 -3.25 -9.08
C GLN A 18 -1.42 -1.80 -9.51
N THR A 19 -0.42 -1.16 -8.94
CA THR A 19 0.09 0.13 -9.42
C THR A 19 0.66 -0.01 -10.83
N PRO A 20 0.31 0.87 -11.78
CA PRO A 20 0.93 0.89 -13.10
C PRO A 20 2.45 0.92 -12.99
N LEU A 21 3.12 0.03 -13.73
CA LEU A 21 4.56 -0.21 -13.58
C LEU A 21 5.40 1.05 -13.76
N GLU A 22 5.01 1.96 -14.66
CA GLU A 22 5.70 3.24 -14.88
C GLU A 22 5.69 4.16 -13.66
N ILE A 23 4.57 4.18 -12.91
CA ILE A 23 4.44 4.96 -11.68
C ILE A 23 5.28 4.33 -10.59
N PHE A 24 5.15 3.01 -10.40
CA PHE A 24 5.95 2.28 -9.43
C PHE A 24 7.44 2.44 -9.69
N THR A 25 7.89 2.25 -10.93
CA THR A 25 9.30 2.37 -11.34
C THR A 25 9.86 3.74 -11.04
N ALA A 26 9.11 4.81 -11.32
CA ALA A 26 9.56 6.17 -11.03
C ALA A 26 9.76 6.40 -9.51
N LEU A 27 8.83 5.89 -8.70
CA LEU A 27 8.93 5.96 -7.24
C LEU A 27 10.08 5.07 -6.70
N ASP A 28 10.25 3.88 -7.26
CA ASP A 28 11.30 2.93 -6.87
C ASP A 28 12.69 3.51 -7.14
N ILE A 29 12.87 4.20 -8.27
CA ILE A 29 14.11 4.93 -8.57
C ILE A 29 14.41 6.01 -7.53
N GLU A 30 13.39 6.67 -6.97
CA GLU A 30 13.56 7.74 -6.00
C GLU A 30 13.78 7.23 -4.57
N PHE A 31 13.08 6.17 -4.17
CA PHE A 31 13.03 5.71 -2.78
C PHE A 31 13.78 4.40 -2.52
N GLY A 32 13.97 3.54 -3.52
CA GLY A 32 14.56 2.20 -3.40
C GLY A 32 13.69 1.27 -2.56
N PHE A 33 12.70 0.61 -3.17
CA PHE A 33 11.76 -0.24 -2.46
C PHE A 33 12.31 -1.65 -2.24
N TYR A 34 12.32 -2.07 -0.98
CA TYR A 34 12.65 -3.43 -0.58
C TYR A 34 11.39 -4.29 -0.39
N LEU A 35 10.34 -3.72 0.21
CA LEU A 35 9.12 -4.42 0.60
C LEU A 35 7.87 -3.79 -0.02
N ASP A 36 7.01 -4.65 -0.57
CA ASP A 36 5.62 -4.32 -0.92
C ASP A 36 4.66 -4.82 0.18
N ALA A 37 4.14 -3.90 1.00
CA ALA A 37 3.40 -4.22 2.21
C ALA A 37 1.96 -4.67 1.96
N ALA A 38 1.44 -4.50 0.75
CA ALA A 38 0.05 -4.78 0.40
C ALA A 38 -0.06 -5.36 -1.01
N ALA A 39 0.27 -6.64 -1.15
CA ALA A 39 0.26 -7.33 -2.43
C ALA A 39 -0.31 -8.76 -2.32
N ASP A 40 -0.26 -9.48 -3.43
CA ASP A 40 -0.41 -10.92 -3.57
C ASP A 40 0.61 -11.40 -4.62
N ASN A 41 0.72 -12.72 -4.80
CA ASN A 41 1.64 -13.37 -5.71
C ASN A 41 1.47 -12.93 -7.18
N GLU A 42 0.27 -12.48 -7.56
CA GLU A 42 -0.01 -12.05 -8.93
C GLU A 42 0.27 -10.56 -9.16
N ASN A 43 0.28 -9.74 -8.11
CA ASN A 43 0.36 -8.29 -8.24
C ASN A 43 1.56 -7.63 -7.54
N ALA A 44 2.38 -8.38 -6.82
CA ALA A 44 3.57 -7.87 -6.13
C ALA A 44 4.55 -7.16 -7.07
N LEU A 45 5.10 -6.03 -6.60
CA LEU A 45 6.07 -5.22 -7.33
C LEU A 45 7.49 -5.30 -6.74
N CYS A 46 7.63 -5.82 -5.52
CA CYS A 46 8.91 -6.09 -4.86
C CYS A 46 9.16 -7.59 -4.73
N ALA A 47 10.43 -8.00 -4.63
CA ALA A 47 10.79 -9.40 -4.36
C ALA A 47 10.36 -9.85 -2.95
N HIS A 48 10.33 -8.93 -1.99
CA HIS A 48 9.72 -9.13 -0.68
C HIS A 48 8.35 -8.48 -0.67
N TYR A 49 7.33 -9.23 -0.32
CA TYR A 49 5.98 -8.73 -0.25
C TYR A 49 5.17 -9.46 0.82
N LEU A 50 4.13 -8.79 1.32
CA LEU A 50 3.16 -9.37 2.24
C LEU A 50 1.86 -9.66 1.49
N THR A 51 1.30 -10.83 1.74
CA THR A 51 0.02 -11.28 1.21
C THR A 51 -1.10 -11.12 2.23
N GLU A 52 -2.35 -11.31 1.80
CA GLU A 52 -3.49 -11.40 2.72
C GLU A 52 -3.28 -12.43 3.85
N ARG A 53 -2.52 -13.51 3.58
CA ARG A 53 -2.22 -14.55 4.57
C ARG A 53 -1.30 -14.08 5.68
N ASP A 54 -0.37 -13.17 5.37
CA ASP A 54 0.57 -12.60 6.33
C ASP A 54 -0.13 -11.59 7.24
N ASN A 55 -1.21 -10.97 6.74
CA ASN A 55 -1.99 -9.93 7.40
C ASN A 55 -1.10 -8.77 7.87
N ALA A 56 -0.77 -7.89 6.93
CA ALA A 56 0.11 -6.74 7.10
C ALA A 56 -0.31 -5.79 8.23
N LEU A 57 -1.57 -5.78 8.68
CA LEU A 57 -2.01 -4.97 9.82
C LEU A 57 -1.57 -5.57 11.18
N THR A 58 -1.19 -6.83 11.21
CA THR A 58 -0.83 -7.57 12.44
C THR A 58 0.64 -7.97 12.51
N CYS A 59 1.34 -8.07 11.38
CA CYS A 59 2.76 -8.42 11.33
C CYS A 59 3.67 -7.18 11.23
N ASP A 60 4.98 -7.39 11.39
CA ASP A 60 5.98 -6.35 11.15
C ASP A 60 6.39 -6.32 9.67
N TRP A 61 6.62 -5.12 9.14
CA TRP A 61 7.03 -4.84 7.76
C TRP A 61 8.56 -4.84 7.68
N ILE A 62 9.19 -5.97 7.98
CA ILE A 62 10.67 -6.07 8.05
C ILE A 62 11.28 -5.66 6.71
N SER A 63 12.02 -4.56 6.72
CA SER A 63 12.60 -3.97 5.52
C SER A 63 13.99 -3.39 5.78
N TYR A 64 14.87 -3.50 4.78
CA TYR A 64 16.20 -2.89 4.81
C TYR A 64 16.29 -1.59 4.01
N GLU A 65 15.28 -1.28 3.20
CA GLU A 65 15.14 -0.03 2.44
C GLU A 65 13.69 0.48 2.53
N ALA A 66 13.28 1.37 1.61
CA ALA A 66 11.93 1.94 1.62
C ALA A 66 10.85 0.85 1.49
N ILE A 67 9.68 1.14 2.05
CA ILE A 67 8.52 0.26 2.01
C ILE A 67 7.47 0.91 1.11
N TYR A 68 7.00 0.15 0.12
CA TYR A 68 5.88 0.52 -0.71
C TYR A 68 4.57 -0.03 -0.12
N CYS A 69 3.49 0.74 -0.22
CA CYS A 69 2.17 0.29 0.22
C CYS A 69 1.08 0.86 -0.68
N ASN A 70 0.42 -0.04 -1.42
CA ASN A 70 -0.79 0.25 -2.18
C ASN A 70 -1.95 -0.55 -1.54
N PRO A 71 -2.53 -0.06 -0.44
CA PRO A 71 -3.47 -0.85 0.35
C PRO A 71 -4.84 -0.96 -0.32
N PRO A 72 -5.69 -1.91 0.12
CA PRO A 72 -7.12 -1.89 -0.16
C PRO A 72 -7.73 -0.52 0.14
N TYR A 73 -8.41 0.08 -0.85
CA TYR A 73 -8.97 1.42 -0.71
C TYR A 73 -10.31 1.43 0.04
N SER A 74 -10.91 0.26 0.26
CA SER A 74 -12.17 0.12 0.99
C SER A 74 -12.10 0.54 2.47
N ASP A 75 -10.93 0.41 3.13
CA ASP A 75 -10.70 0.88 4.50
C ASP A 75 -9.21 1.25 4.72
N ILE A 76 -8.85 2.50 4.43
CA ILE A 76 -7.46 2.97 4.37
C ILE A 76 -6.92 3.38 5.75
N SER A 77 -7.78 3.83 6.66
CA SER A 77 -7.35 4.40 7.95
C SER A 77 -6.44 3.48 8.78
N PRO A 78 -6.72 2.17 8.90
CA PRO A 78 -5.81 1.25 9.59
C PRO A 78 -4.44 1.16 8.93
N TRP A 79 -4.37 1.24 7.60
CA TRP A 79 -3.11 1.16 6.85
C TRP A 79 -2.23 2.38 7.05
N VAL A 80 -2.82 3.58 7.12
CA VAL A 80 -2.07 4.82 7.42
C VAL A 80 -1.46 4.76 8.82
N ILE A 81 -2.23 4.31 9.81
CA ILE A 81 -1.75 4.12 11.18
C ILE A 81 -0.62 3.09 11.20
N LYS A 82 -0.78 1.97 10.48
CA LYS A 82 0.22 0.92 10.38
C LYS A 82 1.50 1.40 9.69
N ALA A 83 1.38 2.15 8.59
CA ALA A 83 2.51 2.75 7.88
C ALA A 83 3.31 3.69 8.77
N ALA A 84 2.64 4.56 9.55
CA ALA A 84 3.31 5.46 10.49
C ALA A 84 4.03 4.69 11.62
N GLU A 85 3.43 3.61 12.12
CA GLU A 85 4.04 2.71 13.10
C GLU A 85 5.28 2.02 12.54
N GLN A 86 5.17 1.43 11.34
CA GLN A 86 6.25 0.67 10.70
C GLN A 86 7.39 1.56 10.21
N SER A 87 7.12 2.77 9.72
CA SER A 87 8.17 3.73 9.39
C SER A 87 9.10 4.00 10.59
N ARG A 88 8.51 4.18 11.78
CA ARG A 88 9.27 4.38 13.02
C ARG A 88 9.98 3.12 13.47
N ARG A 89 9.30 1.97 13.40
CA ARG A 89 9.81 0.68 13.87
C ARG A 89 11.01 0.20 13.06
N GLN A 90 10.93 0.31 11.74
CA GLN A 90 11.96 -0.15 10.81
C GLN A 90 13.04 0.91 10.56
N SER A 91 12.80 2.16 10.96
CA SER A 91 13.63 3.32 10.58
C SER A 91 13.77 3.46 9.07
N GLN A 92 12.67 3.22 8.34
CA GLN A 92 12.60 3.28 6.89
C GLN A 92 11.46 4.22 6.45
N PRO A 93 11.58 4.90 5.30
CA PRO A 93 10.48 5.62 4.71
C PRO A 93 9.40 4.64 4.24
N VAL A 94 8.14 5.07 4.34
CA VAL A 94 6.98 4.36 3.78
C VAL A 94 6.33 5.26 2.74
N VAL A 95 6.19 4.77 1.52
CA VAL A 95 5.51 5.44 0.42
C VAL A 95 4.16 4.77 0.20
N MET A 96 3.08 5.54 0.36
CA MET A 96 1.73 5.05 0.17
C MET A 96 1.09 5.61 -1.10
N LEU A 97 0.46 4.75 -1.90
CA LEU A 97 -0.48 5.17 -2.94
C LEU A 97 -1.89 5.11 -2.36
N VAL A 98 -2.56 6.26 -2.27
CA VAL A 98 -3.90 6.37 -1.68
C VAL A 98 -4.78 7.31 -2.51
N PRO A 99 -6.11 7.15 -2.48
CA PRO A 99 -7.02 8.09 -3.11
C PRO A 99 -6.83 9.50 -2.58
N ALA A 100 -6.92 10.50 -3.46
CA ALA A 100 -6.94 11.91 -3.09
C ALA A 100 -8.30 12.27 -2.48
N ASP A 101 -8.56 11.85 -1.23
CA ASP A 101 -9.74 12.26 -0.49
C ASP A 101 -9.57 13.69 0.05
N THR A 102 -10.44 14.59 -0.40
CA THR A 102 -10.48 15.99 0.06
C THR A 102 -11.40 16.21 1.27
N SER A 103 -11.91 15.14 1.87
CA SER A 103 -12.74 15.21 3.07
C SER A 103 -11.93 15.60 4.31
N VAL A 104 -12.60 16.22 5.28
CA VAL A 104 -11.98 16.62 6.57
C VAL A 104 -11.60 15.44 7.47
N GLY A 105 -12.02 14.21 7.13
CA GLY A 105 -11.62 13.03 7.88
C GLY A 105 -10.19 12.58 7.58
N TRP A 106 -9.64 13.03 6.44
CA TRP A 106 -8.32 12.66 5.95
C TRP A 106 -7.20 13.64 6.32
N PHE A 107 -7.52 14.94 6.43
CA PHE A 107 -6.58 16.02 6.79
C PHE A 107 -6.68 16.40 8.28
#